data_AF-A0A383ASI5-F1
#
_entry.id   AF-A0A383ASI5-F1
#
_cell.length_a   1.000
_cell.length_b   1.000
_cell.length_c   1.000
_cell.angle_alpha   90.00
_cell.angle_beta   90.00
_cell.angle_gamma   90.00
#
_symmetry.space_group_name_H-M   'P 1'
#
loop_
_entity.id
_entity.type
_entity.pdbx_description
1 polymer ?
#
loop_
_entity_poly.entity_id
_entity_poly.type
_entity_poly.pdbx_seq_one_letter_code
_entity_poly.pdbx_strand_id
1 'polypeptide(L)'
;DEEIAPMSKVISERQIERLKYVGSNEVTGEFIEESYQNFIELLSTHLVGRRFILGDRPGSSDFGVFGQLTQLAQTDPTCRDLTLEVAPRVFAWCDNVEDLSGIEPEDNDWMQSEDIPKTLSEIFKEIGRTYAPFLLANAKAVAEGKEEWESEIDDKLWKQMPFVYQAKCLTWIREEFGNLNEAHKTKVLQLLEGSGCEVLIS
;
A
#
# COMPACT_ATOMS: atom_id res chain seq x y z
N ASP A 1 0.26 32.13 20.97
CA ASP A 1 -0.75 31.19 21.50
C ASP A 1 -2.18 31.53 21.10
N GLU A 2 -2.67 32.76 21.32
CA GLU A 2 -4.05 33.16 20.93
C GLU A 2 -4.36 33.03 19.42
N GLU A 3 -3.38 33.22 18.53
CA GLU A 3 -3.57 33.04 17.07
C GLU A 3 -3.37 31.57 16.60
N ILE A 4 -2.72 30.73 17.40
CA ILE A 4 -2.38 29.34 17.04
C ILE A 4 -3.58 28.42 17.28
N ALA A 5 -4.30 28.63 18.38
CA ALA A 5 -5.43 27.77 18.76
C ALA A 5 -6.56 27.73 17.70
N PRO A 6 -6.98 28.85 17.08
CA PRO A 6 -7.99 28.83 16.01
C PRO A 6 -7.51 28.07 14.77
N MET A 7 -6.24 28.25 14.37
CA MET A 7 -5.68 27.58 13.19
C MET A 7 -5.53 26.06 13.43
N SER A 8 -5.07 25.68 14.61
CA SER A 8 -4.94 24.27 15.02
C SER A 8 -6.30 23.56 14.99
N LYS A 9 -7.37 24.23 15.46
CA LYS A 9 -8.73 23.70 15.40
C LYS A 9 -9.19 23.47 13.95
N VAL A 10 -9.01 24.45 13.06
CA VAL A 10 -9.40 24.32 11.64
C VAL A 10 -8.67 23.16 10.95
N ILE A 11 -7.38 22.97 11.23
CA ILE A 11 -6.59 21.87 10.66
C ILE A 11 -7.08 20.53 11.21
N SER A 12 -7.27 20.43 12.53
CA SER A 12 -7.69 19.20 13.20
C SER A 12 -9.08 18.75 12.74
N GLU A 13 -10.05 19.67 12.68
CA GLU A 13 -11.41 19.38 12.20
C GLU A 13 -11.40 18.85 10.77
N ARG A 14 -10.61 19.46 9.87
CA ARG A 14 -10.44 18.97 8.49
C ARG A 14 -9.84 17.57 8.42
N GLN A 15 -8.88 17.24 9.28
CA GLN A 15 -8.28 15.91 9.32
C GLN A 15 -9.28 14.86 9.84
N ILE A 16 -9.98 15.18 10.93
CA ILE A 16 -10.99 14.31 11.54
C ILE A 16 -12.14 14.03 10.56
N GLU A 17 -12.63 15.05 9.85
CA GLU A 17 -13.71 14.89 8.86
C GLU A 17 -13.35 13.93 7.71
N ARG A 18 -12.06 13.70 7.45
CA ARG A 18 -11.61 12.78 6.41
C ARG A 18 -11.55 11.32 6.86
N LEU A 19 -11.61 11.03 8.16
CA LEU A 19 -11.55 9.65 8.68
C LEU A 19 -12.63 8.75 8.07
N LYS A 20 -13.81 9.31 7.75
CA LYS A 20 -14.93 8.61 7.10
C LYS A 20 -14.63 8.02 5.70
N TYR A 21 -13.54 8.43 5.05
CA TYR A 21 -13.10 7.91 3.74
C TYR A 21 -12.03 6.83 3.85
N VAL A 22 -11.46 6.64 5.04
CA VAL A 22 -10.33 5.73 5.28
C VAL A 22 -10.66 4.69 6.33
N GLY A 23 -11.93 4.61 6.77
CA GLY A 23 -12.44 3.58 7.66
C GLY A 23 -11.83 3.56 9.06
N SER A 24 -11.00 4.55 9.44
CA SER A 24 -10.31 4.61 10.72
C SER A 24 -11.24 5.07 11.84
N ASN A 25 -11.46 4.20 12.82
CA ASN A 25 -12.28 4.43 14.02
C ASN A 25 -11.87 3.42 15.12
N GLU A 26 -12.56 3.44 16.27
CA GLU A 26 -12.27 2.56 17.42
C GLU A 26 -12.34 1.05 17.10
N VAL A 27 -13.07 0.63 16.05
CA VAL A 27 -13.21 -0.78 15.65
C VAL A 27 -12.03 -1.23 14.77
N THR A 28 -11.53 -0.35 13.92
CA THR A 28 -10.52 -0.67 12.89
C THR A 28 -9.12 -0.20 13.25
N GLY A 29 -8.96 0.65 14.28
CA GLY A 29 -7.68 1.24 14.68
C GLY A 29 -6.58 0.21 14.91
N GLU A 30 -6.82 -0.76 15.80
CA GLU A 30 -5.85 -1.83 16.09
C GLU A 30 -5.47 -2.63 14.84
N PHE A 31 -6.44 -2.92 13.97
CA PHE A 31 -6.19 -3.64 12.73
C PHE A 31 -5.35 -2.82 11.73
N ILE A 32 -5.58 -1.50 11.64
CA ILE A 32 -4.77 -0.61 10.78
C ILE A 32 -3.33 -0.56 11.29
N GLU A 33 -3.13 -0.47 12.61
CA GLU A 33 -1.81 -0.48 13.23
C GLU A 33 -1.09 -1.83 13.01
N GLU A 34 -1.79 -2.95 13.19
CA GLU A 34 -1.26 -4.29 12.95
C GLU A 34 -0.89 -4.49 11.47
N SER A 35 -1.77 -4.11 10.54
CA SER A 35 -1.49 -4.24 9.10
C SER A 35 -0.32 -3.35 8.67
N TYR A 36 -0.19 -2.15 9.24
CA TYR A 36 0.98 -1.31 9.01
C TYR A 36 2.27 -1.98 9.48
N GLN A 37 2.30 -2.51 10.71
CA GLN A 37 3.46 -3.21 11.26
C GLN A 37 3.82 -4.43 10.39
N ASN A 38 2.84 -5.27 10.06
CA ASN A 38 3.03 -6.44 9.20
C ASN A 38 3.64 -6.04 7.85
N PHE A 39 3.11 -4.99 7.22
CA PHE A 39 3.62 -4.51 5.94
C PHE A 39 5.09 -4.07 6.02
N ILE A 40 5.46 -3.25 7.02
CA ILE A 40 6.85 -2.74 7.12
C ILE A 40 7.84 -3.86 7.48
N GLU A 41 7.44 -4.87 8.27
CA GLU A 41 8.29 -6.03 8.57
C GLU A 41 8.51 -6.91 7.33
N LEU A 42 7.46 -7.15 6.54
CA LEU A 42 7.54 -7.87 5.27
C LEU A 42 8.40 -7.12 4.24
N LEU A 43 8.19 -5.80 4.12
CA LEU A 43 8.99 -4.94 3.24
C LEU A 43 10.46 -4.92 3.68
N SER A 44 10.72 -4.76 4.98
CA SER A 44 12.07 -4.81 5.57
C SER A 44 12.79 -6.12 5.24
N THR A 45 12.07 -7.24 5.31
CA THR A 45 12.58 -8.57 4.97
C THR A 45 12.85 -8.68 3.47
N HIS A 46 11.95 -8.17 2.63
CA HIS A 46 12.09 -8.22 1.18
C HIS A 46 13.28 -7.40 0.65
N LEU A 47 13.53 -6.24 1.27
CA LEU A 47 14.63 -5.32 0.93
C LEU A 47 16.01 -5.84 1.36
N VAL A 48 16.12 -7.01 2.01
CA VAL A 48 17.44 -7.61 2.29
C VAL A 48 18.12 -7.98 0.97
N GLY A 49 19.21 -7.27 0.69
CA GLY A 49 20.01 -7.46 -0.53
C GLY A 49 19.38 -6.86 -1.79
N ARG A 50 18.40 -5.95 -1.66
CA ARG A 50 17.77 -5.23 -2.78
C ARG A 50 17.73 -3.75 -2.48
N ARG A 51 17.98 -2.92 -3.50
CA ARG A 51 17.87 -1.47 -3.36
C ARG A 51 16.42 -1.00 -3.47
N PHE A 52 15.62 -1.66 -4.31
CA PHE A 52 14.24 -1.32 -4.62
C PHE A 52 13.35 -2.57 -4.59
N ILE A 53 12.03 -2.37 -4.54
CA ILE A 53 11.03 -3.45 -4.42
C ILE A 53 11.14 -4.44 -5.59
N LEU A 54 11.46 -3.97 -6.79
CA LEU A 54 11.53 -4.82 -7.98
C LEU A 54 12.96 -5.03 -8.51
N GLY A 55 13.98 -4.86 -7.67
CA GLY A 55 15.38 -5.15 -8.00
C GLY A 55 16.33 -4.02 -7.60
N ASP A 56 17.22 -3.67 -8.53
CA ASP A 56 18.27 -2.66 -8.33
C ASP A 56 17.97 -1.32 -9.00
N ARG A 57 16.83 -1.21 -9.70
CA ARG A 57 16.30 0.05 -10.23
C ARG A 57 15.00 0.50 -9.56
N PRO A 58 14.80 1.83 -9.41
CA PRO A 58 13.55 2.36 -8.91
C PRO A 58 12.42 2.14 -9.92
N GLY A 59 11.25 1.77 -9.42
CA GLY A 59 10.06 1.55 -10.24
C GLY A 59 8.80 2.20 -9.67
N SER A 60 7.69 2.03 -10.40
CA SER A 60 6.37 2.49 -9.95
C SER A 60 5.95 1.86 -8.61
N SER A 61 6.40 0.63 -8.33
CA SER A 61 6.25 -0.03 -7.03
C SER A 61 6.82 0.81 -5.89
N ASP A 62 8.03 1.33 -6.07
CA ASP A 62 8.74 2.09 -5.05
C ASP A 62 8.04 3.42 -4.81
N PHE A 63 7.71 4.14 -5.88
CA PHE A 63 7.05 5.45 -5.75
C PHE A 63 5.65 5.35 -5.14
N GLY A 64 4.89 4.30 -5.48
CA GLY A 64 3.57 4.04 -4.91
C GLY A 64 3.63 3.79 -3.40
N VAL A 65 4.63 3.06 -2.92
CA VAL A 65 4.83 2.76 -1.49
C VAL A 65 5.47 3.93 -0.75
N PHE A 66 6.50 4.55 -1.34
CA PHE A 66 7.26 5.67 -0.79
C PHE A 66 6.37 6.85 -0.42
N GLY A 67 5.41 7.21 -1.27
CA GLY A 67 4.53 8.35 -1.01
C GLY A 67 3.84 8.30 0.36
N GLN A 68 3.34 7.12 0.77
CA GLN A 68 2.74 6.93 2.08
C GLN A 68 3.78 6.74 3.18
N LEU A 69 4.85 5.98 2.92
CA LEU A 69 5.86 5.70 3.93
C LEU A 69 6.71 6.91 4.33
N THR A 70 6.88 7.93 3.48
CA THR A 70 7.50 9.19 3.93
C THR A 70 6.76 9.81 5.12
N GLN A 71 5.43 9.73 5.10
CA GLN A 71 4.60 10.28 6.18
C GLN A 71 4.64 9.37 7.41
N LEU A 72 4.53 8.05 7.20
CA LEU A 72 4.42 7.09 8.30
C LEU A 72 5.79 6.68 8.89
N ALA A 73 6.73 6.32 8.06
CA ALA A 73 8.04 5.81 8.46
C ALA A 73 9.04 6.92 8.83
N GLN A 74 8.89 8.16 8.36
CA GLN A 74 9.87 9.24 8.63
C GLN A 74 9.29 10.45 9.38
N THR A 75 8.03 10.84 9.13
CA THR A 75 7.50 12.14 9.59
C THR A 75 6.71 12.04 10.89
N ASP A 76 5.65 11.25 10.93
CA ASP A 76 4.81 11.10 12.14
C ASP A 76 5.58 10.33 13.22
N PRO A 77 5.74 10.92 14.43
CA PRO A 77 6.60 10.33 15.46
C PRO A 77 6.12 8.95 15.92
N THR A 78 4.81 8.68 15.93
CA THR A 78 4.26 7.44 16.50
C THR A 78 4.65 6.24 15.64
N CYS A 79 4.33 6.29 14.35
CA CYS A 79 4.64 5.20 13.43
C CYS A 79 6.11 5.20 12.99
N ARG A 80 6.80 6.35 13.01
CA ARG A 80 8.26 6.40 12.80
C ARG A 80 8.99 5.65 13.91
N ASP A 81 8.65 5.90 15.16
CA ASP A 81 9.34 5.26 16.28
C ASP A 81 9.11 3.74 16.26
N LEU A 82 7.89 3.28 15.95
CA LEU A 82 7.61 1.86 15.66
C LEU A 82 8.46 1.33 14.49
N THR A 83 8.55 2.07 13.38
CA THR A 83 9.35 1.65 12.22
C THR A 83 10.83 1.50 12.57
N LEU A 84 11.39 2.43 13.34
CA LEU A 84 12.78 2.36 13.79
C LEU A 84 13.03 1.15 14.71
N GLU A 85 12.03 0.77 15.50
CA GLU A 85 12.09 -0.41 16.38
C GLU A 85 12.07 -1.72 15.59
N VAL A 86 11.10 -1.92 14.70
CA VAL A 86 10.84 -3.24 14.07
C VAL A 86 11.39 -3.37 12.65
N ALA A 87 11.52 -2.27 11.92
CA ALA A 87 11.85 -2.25 10.50
C ALA A 87 12.77 -1.08 10.09
N PRO A 88 13.93 -0.86 10.75
CA PRO A 88 14.79 0.30 10.49
C PRO A 88 15.31 0.37 9.04
N ARG A 89 15.33 -0.75 8.31
CA ARG A 89 15.65 -0.79 6.88
C ARG A 89 14.61 -0.05 6.03
N VAL A 90 13.35 -0.04 6.43
CA VAL A 90 12.28 0.69 5.73
C VAL A 90 12.47 2.20 5.87
N PHE A 91 12.90 2.67 7.05
CA PHE A 91 13.30 4.07 7.24
C PHE A 91 14.43 4.44 6.26
N ALA A 92 15.52 3.66 6.27
CA ALA A 92 16.66 3.92 5.39
C ALA A 92 16.33 3.75 3.90
N TRP A 93 15.39 2.87 3.56
CA TRP A 93 14.89 2.72 2.20
C TRP A 93 14.13 3.97 1.73
N CYS A 94 13.36 4.63 2.60
CA CYS A 94 12.72 5.89 2.26
C CYS A 94 13.77 6.96 1.91
N ASP A 95 14.84 7.08 2.70
CA ASP A 95 15.95 8.01 2.39
C ASP A 95 16.58 7.71 1.01
N ASN A 96 16.74 6.43 0.66
CA ASN A 96 17.29 6.02 -0.64
C ASN A 96 16.36 6.30 -1.82
N VAL A 97 15.03 6.23 -1.63
CA VAL A 97 14.06 6.51 -2.68
C VAL A 97 13.87 8.03 -2.88
N GLU A 98 14.07 8.82 -1.83
CA GLU A 98 13.95 10.28 -1.90
C GLU A 98 15.06 10.92 -2.76
N ASP A 99 16.29 10.42 -2.68
CA ASP A 99 17.41 10.89 -3.51
C ASP A 99 17.92 9.81 -4.48
N LEU A 100 17.43 9.88 -5.71
CA LEU A 100 17.85 9.01 -6.82
C LEU A 100 18.95 9.63 -7.68
N SER A 101 19.56 10.73 -7.25
CA SER A 101 20.58 11.43 -8.03
C SER A 101 21.76 10.52 -8.34
N GLY A 102 22.19 10.51 -9.61
CA GLY A 102 23.33 9.73 -10.07
C GLY A 102 23.06 8.22 -10.26
N ILE A 103 21.80 7.78 -10.15
CA ILE A 103 21.40 6.44 -10.62
C ILE A 103 21.16 6.52 -12.13
N GLU A 104 21.74 5.58 -12.87
CA GLU A 104 21.55 5.40 -14.31
C GLU A 104 20.97 3.98 -14.54
N PRO A 105 19.64 3.79 -14.48
CA PRO A 105 19.03 2.46 -14.52
C PRO A 105 19.20 1.78 -15.88
N GLU A 106 19.57 0.50 -15.86
CA GLU A 106 19.63 -0.40 -17.00
C GLU A 106 18.47 -1.41 -16.97
N ASP A 107 18.22 -2.11 -18.07
CA ASP A 107 17.12 -3.09 -18.16
C ASP A 107 17.41 -4.38 -17.36
N ASN A 108 18.68 -4.72 -17.18
CA ASN A 108 19.14 -5.85 -16.35
C ASN A 108 19.01 -5.59 -14.84
N ASP A 109 18.75 -4.35 -14.40
CA ASP A 109 18.53 -3.99 -13.00
C ASP A 109 17.15 -4.42 -12.47
N TRP A 110 16.23 -4.81 -13.35
CA TRP A 110 14.99 -5.48 -12.94
C TRP A 110 15.28 -6.87 -12.38
N MET A 111 14.51 -7.29 -11.38
CA MET A 111 14.48 -8.70 -10.99
C MET A 111 14.10 -9.57 -12.20
N GLN A 112 14.90 -10.62 -12.43
CA GLN A 112 14.58 -11.62 -13.43
C GLN A 112 13.36 -12.42 -12.97
N SER A 113 12.49 -12.81 -13.90
CA SER A 113 11.24 -13.51 -13.58
C SER A 113 11.45 -14.84 -12.85
N GLU A 114 12.59 -15.48 -13.09
CA GLU A 114 13.00 -16.74 -12.50
C GLU A 114 13.54 -16.58 -11.07
N ASP A 115 13.87 -15.34 -10.68
CA ASP A 115 14.51 -14.99 -9.40
C ASP A 115 13.59 -14.20 -8.46
N ILE A 116 12.28 -14.16 -8.75
CA ILE A 116 11.32 -13.46 -7.88
C ILE A 116 11.29 -14.15 -6.51
N PRO A 117 11.67 -13.46 -5.43
CA PRO A 117 11.81 -14.08 -4.13
C PRO A 117 10.44 -14.31 -3.50
N LYS A 118 10.34 -15.37 -2.69
CA LYS A 118 9.14 -15.64 -1.87
C LYS A 118 8.74 -14.44 -1.00
N THR A 119 9.69 -13.61 -0.58
CA THR A 119 9.40 -12.40 0.21
C THR A 119 8.49 -11.41 -0.51
N LEU A 120 8.52 -11.33 -1.84
CA LEU A 120 7.55 -10.53 -2.60
C LEU A 120 6.15 -11.14 -2.55
N SER A 121 6.04 -12.47 -2.67
CA SER A 121 4.77 -13.17 -2.54
C SER A 121 4.15 -13.00 -1.15
N GLU A 122 4.94 -12.93 -0.08
CA GLU A 122 4.43 -12.65 1.27
C GLU A 122 3.87 -11.22 1.39
N ILE A 123 4.46 -10.22 0.71
CA ILE A 123 3.88 -8.87 0.61
C ILE A 123 2.53 -8.93 -0.12
N PHE A 124 2.44 -9.66 -1.24
CA PHE A 124 1.16 -9.81 -1.96
C PHE A 124 0.10 -10.53 -1.14
N LYS A 125 0.48 -11.47 -0.26
CA LYS A 125 -0.46 -12.11 0.68
C LYS A 125 -1.02 -11.13 1.71
N GLU A 126 -0.19 -10.24 2.24
CA GLU A 126 -0.65 -9.17 3.12
C GLU A 126 -1.66 -8.28 2.39
N ILE A 127 -1.33 -7.85 1.16
CA ILE A 127 -2.22 -7.03 0.32
C ILE A 127 -3.53 -7.77 0.00
N GLY A 128 -3.45 -9.07 -0.32
CA GLY A 128 -4.62 -9.88 -0.64
C GLY A 128 -5.52 -10.15 0.56
N ARG A 129 -4.94 -10.28 1.76
CA ARG A 129 -5.69 -10.44 3.02
C ARG A 129 -6.44 -9.16 3.41
N THR A 130 -5.83 -7.99 3.20
CA THR A 130 -6.33 -6.72 3.75
C THR A 130 -6.89 -5.78 2.68
N TYR A 131 -6.06 -5.35 1.73
CA TYR A 131 -6.38 -4.29 0.78
C TYR A 131 -7.23 -4.76 -0.43
N ALA A 132 -7.04 -5.99 -0.89
CA ALA A 132 -7.82 -6.52 -2.00
C ALA A 132 -9.33 -6.58 -1.73
N PRO A 133 -9.82 -7.17 -0.62
CA PRO A 133 -11.25 -7.14 -0.29
C PRO A 133 -11.77 -5.73 -0.05
N PHE A 134 -10.97 -4.86 0.59
CA PHE A 134 -11.27 -3.43 0.74
C PHE A 134 -11.56 -2.76 -0.61
N LEU A 135 -10.65 -2.91 -1.56
CA LEU A 135 -10.71 -2.22 -2.85
C LEU A 135 -11.92 -2.67 -3.67
N LEU A 136 -12.24 -3.97 -3.62
CA LEU A 136 -13.42 -4.54 -4.28
C LEU A 136 -14.74 -4.06 -3.65
N ALA A 137 -14.83 -4.06 -2.32
CA ALA A 137 -16.02 -3.58 -1.62
C ALA A 137 -16.28 -2.10 -1.94
N ASN A 138 -15.24 -1.28 -1.90
CA ASN A 138 -15.31 0.12 -2.28
C ASN A 138 -15.75 0.31 -3.75
N ALA A 139 -15.13 -0.41 -4.70
CA ALA A 139 -15.47 -0.30 -6.12
C ALA A 139 -16.93 -0.71 -6.40
N LYS A 140 -17.42 -1.78 -5.76
CA LYS A 140 -18.81 -2.20 -5.83
C LYS A 140 -19.75 -1.10 -5.32
N ALA A 141 -19.44 -0.51 -4.18
CA ALA A 141 -20.26 0.54 -3.59
C ALA A 141 -20.32 1.82 -4.45
N VAL A 142 -19.20 2.20 -5.08
CA VAL A 142 -19.16 3.29 -6.07
C VAL A 142 -20.06 2.97 -7.27
N ALA A 143 -19.98 1.77 -7.82
CA ALA A 143 -20.79 1.36 -8.97
C ALA A 143 -22.30 1.32 -8.65
N GLU A 144 -22.66 0.95 -7.42
CA GLU A 144 -24.04 0.92 -6.94
C GLU A 144 -24.56 2.29 -6.47
N GLY A 145 -23.71 3.33 -6.45
CA GLY A 145 -24.10 4.67 -5.99
C GLY A 145 -24.47 4.71 -4.50
N LYS A 146 -23.87 3.85 -3.68
CA LYS A 146 -24.11 3.81 -2.24
C LYS A 146 -23.56 5.05 -1.54
N GLU A 147 -24.16 5.44 -0.42
CA GLU A 147 -23.61 6.48 0.45
C GLU A 147 -22.55 5.90 1.41
N GLU A 148 -22.64 4.61 1.72
CA GLU A 148 -21.80 3.90 2.67
C GLU A 148 -21.70 2.41 2.30
N TRP A 149 -20.60 1.77 2.66
CA TRP A 149 -20.43 0.33 2.54
C TRP A 149 -19.82 -0.27 3.81
N GLU A 150 -20.13 -1.54 4.03
CA GLU A 150 -19.54 -2.37 5.06
C GLU A 150 -19.10 -3.71 4.48
N SER A 151 -18.01 -4.26 4.99
CA SER A 151 -17.50 -5.59 4.64
C SER A 151 -16.69 -6.14 5.81
N GLU A 152 -16.64 -7.45 5.92
CA GLU A 152 -15.64 -8.12 6.77
C GLU A 152 -14.30 -8.12 6.03
N ILE A 153 -13.24 -7.70 6.72
CA ILE A 153 -11.85 -7.68 6.25
C ILE A 153 -11.00 -8.23 7.39
N ASP A 154 -10.37 -9.38 7.18
CA ASP A 154 -9.55 -10.06 8.19
C ASP A 154 -10.28 -10.21 9.55
N ASP A 155 -11.52 -10.72 9.49
CA ASP A 155 -12.44 -10.88 10.63
C ASP A 155 -12.84 -9.57 11.35
N LYS A 156 -12.53 -8.40 10.76
CA LYS A 156 -12.93 -7.08 11.27
C LYS A 156 -14.03 -6.46 10.42
N LEU A 157 -15.04 -5.89 11.07
CA LEU A 157 -16.06 -5.11 10.38
C LEU A 157 -15.47 -3.77 9.93
N TRP A 158 -15.26 -3.62 8.62
CA TRP A 158 -14.85 -2.39 7.99
C TRP A 158 -16.06 -1.62 7.48
N LYS A 159 -16.08 -0.30 7.68
CA LYS A 159 -17.18 0.57 7.28
C LYS A 159 -16.70 1.97 6.88
N GLN A 160 -17.12 2.45 5.71
CA GLN A 160 -16.78 3.80 5.24
C GLN A 160 -17.65 4.30 4.07
N MET A 161 -17.51 5.58 3.71
CA MET A 161 -18.07 6.12 2.47
C MET A 161 -17.30 5.62 1.23
N PRO A 162 -17.97 5.38 0.09
CA PRO A 162 -17.28 5.02 -1.14
C PRO A 162 -16.33 6.13 -1.62
N PHE A 163 -15.17 5.72 -2.11
CA PHE A 163 -14.16 6.62 -2.64
C PHE A 163 -13.91 6.34 -4.12
N VAL A 164 -14.39 7.26 -4.97
CA VAL A 164 -14.32 7.18 -6.44
C VAL A 164 -12.90 6.98 -6.95
N TYR A 165 -11.89 7.61 -6.34
CA TYR A 165 -10.51 7.49 -6.80
C TYR A 165 -9.98 6.06 -6.62
N GLN A 166 -10.26 5.42 -5.48
CA GLN A 166 -9.87 4.03 -5.25
C GLN A 166 -10.55 3.07 -6.25
N ALA A 167 -11.81 3.33 -6.60
CA ALA A 167 -12.48 2.55 -7.66
C ALA A 167 -11.77 2.70 -9.02
N LYS A 168 -11.24 3.88 -9.35
CA LYS A 168 -10.42 4.09 -10.56
C LYS A 168 -9.10 3.30 -10.49
N CYS A 169 -8.47 3.22 -9.32
CA CYS A 169 -7.25 2.42 -9.15
C CYS A 169 -7.47 0.95 -9.50
N LEU A 170 -8.62 0.36 -9.12
CA LEU A 170 -8.97 -1.00 -9.52
C LEU A 170 -9.11 -1.14 -11.04
N THR A 171 -9.75 -0.17 -11.69
CA THR A 171 -9.85 -0.15 -13.16
C THR A 171 -8.46 -0.12 -13.80
N TRP A 172 -7.56 0.74 -13.33
CA TRP A 172 -6.19 0.83 -13.85
C TRP A 172 -5.40 -0.47 -13.66
N ILE A 173 -5.53 -1.13 -12.51
CA ILE A 173 -4.89 -2.44 -12.28
C ILE A 173 -5.33 -3.45 -13.35
N ARG A 174 -6.64 -3.52 -13.63
CA ARG A 174 -7.20 -4.42 -14.66
C ARG A 174 -6.78 -4.03 -16.08
N GLU A 175 -6.75 -2.75 -16.39
CA GLU A 175 -6.30 -2.23 -17.69
C GLU A 175 -4.82 -2.56 -17.94
N GLU A 176 -3.95 -2.30 -16.97
CA GLU A 176 -2.51 -2.62 -17.06
C GLU A 176 -2.29 -4.13 -17.21
N PHE A 177 -3.01 -4.96 -16.46
CA PHE A 177 -2.97 -6.41 -16.65
C PHE A 177 -3.48 -6.83 -18.04
N GLY A 178 -4.55 -6.19 -18.53
CA GLY A 178 -5.13 -6.43 -19.86
C GLY A 178 -4.17 -6.12 -21.00
N ASN A 179 -3.31 -5.11 -20.84
CA ASN A 179 -2.29 -4.69 -21.81
C ASN A 179 -1.10 -5.65 -21.93
N LEU A 180 -0.93 -6.58 -20.98
CA LEU A 180 0.13 -7.59 -21.04
C LEU A 180 -0.13 -8.60 -22.16
N ASN A 181 0.95 -9.13 -22.74
CA ASN A 181 0.86 -10.31 -23.60
C ASN A 181 0.57 -11.58 -22.78
N GLU A 182 0.14 -12.65 -23.43
CA GLU A 182 -0.28 -13.89 -22.75
C GLU A 182 0.84 -14.55 -21.92
N ALA A 183 2.09 -14.46 -22.37
CA ALA A 183 3.23 -14.99 -21.61
C ALA A 183 3.45 -14.22 -20.31
N HIS A 184 3.34 -12.89 -20.33
CA HIS A 184 3.46 -12.04 -19.14
C HIS A 184 2.24 -12.17 -18.22
N LYS A 185 1.01 -12.28 -18.76
CA LYS A 185 -0.18 -12.57 -17.95
C LYS A 185 -0.03 -13.86 -17.16
N THR A 186 0.46 -14.92 -17.82
CA THR A 186 0.70 -16.21 -17.17
C THR A 186 1.69 -16.07 -16.00
N LYS A 187 2.79 -15.33 -16.19
CA LYS A 187 3.78 -15.08 -15.13
C LYS A 187 3.18 -14.30 -13.95
N VAL A 188 2.38 -13.26 -14.22
CA VAL A 188 1.72 -12.48 -13.17
C VAL A 188 0.71 -13.32 -12.40
N LEU A 189 -0.10 -14.14 -13.09
CA LEU A 189 -1.05 -15.05 -12.45
C LEU A 189 -0.33 -16.06 -11.53
N GLN A 190 0.78 -16.63 -11.99
CA GLN A 190 1.61 -17.54 -11.17
C GLN A 190 2.20 -16.84 -9.94
N LEU A 191 2.64 -15.58 -10.08
CA LEU A 191 3.17 -14.81 -8.96
C LEU A 191 2.11 -14.50 -7.90
N LEU A 192 0.89 -14.22 -8.33
CA LEU A 192 -0.23 -13.88 -7.44
C LEU A 192 -0.96 -15.11 -6.90
N GLU A 193 -0.69 -16.31 -7.39
CA GLU A 193 -1.38 -17.54 -6.99
C GLU A 193 -1.30 -17.77 -5.47
N GLY A 194 -2.46 -17.89 -4.84
CA GLY A 194 -2.61 -18.09 -3.40
C GLY A 194 -2.34 -16.84 -2.56
N SER A 195 -2.21 -15.67 -3.17
CA SER A 195 -2.01 -14.41 -2.44
C SER A 195 -3.32 -13.74 -2.04
N GLY A 196 -4.42 -14.00 -2.74
CA GLY A 196 -5.67 -13.25 -2.61
C GLY A 196 -5.71 -12.00 -3.50
N CYS A 197 -4.61 -11.63 -4.17
CA CYS A 197 -4.58 -10.51 -5.12
C CYS A 197 -5.11 -10.87 -6.52
N GLU A 198 -5.38 -12.14 -6.83
CA GLU A 198 -5.88 -12.60 -8.13
C GLU A 198 -7.21 -11.94 -8.49
N VAL A 199 -8.03 -11.64 -7.48
CA VAL A 199 -9.32 -10.96 -7.60
C VAL A 199 -9.20 -9.51 -8.10
N LEU A 200 -8.01 -8.91 -8.03
CA LEU A 200 -7.76 -7.54 -8.49
C LEU A 200 -7.54 -7.46 -10.00
N ILE A 201 -7.17 -8.57 -10.62
CA ILE A 201 -6.87 -8.68 -12.06
C ILE A 201 -7.87 -9.56 -12.82
N SER A 202 -8.83 -10.15 -12.10
CA SER A 202 -9.98 -10.87 -12.66
C SER A 202 -11.03 -9.95 -13.26
#